data_AF-A0A1Y3BW48-F1
#
_entry.id   AF-A0A1Y3BW48-F1
#
_cell.length_a   1.000
_cell.length_b   1.000
_cell.length_c   1.000
_cell.angle_alpha   90.00
_cell.angle_beta   90.00
_cell.angle_gamma   90.00
#
_symmetry.space_group_name_H-M   'P 1'
#
loop_
_entity.id
_entity.type
_entity.pdbx_description
1 polymer ?
#
loop_
_entity_poly.entity_id
_entity_poly.type
_entity_poly.pdbx_seq_one_letter_code
_entity_poly.pdbx_strand_id
1 'polypeptide(L)'
;GSRGKTRDELLQVLHSKSSSLSDDEIHEFLQQIGEKHRQFLDQHRNIWHQASMVYCRHDLRLDVSFAQSLTKMFMAQTKQLNFLSSTSDAIRVINEDVCKETKGLIENIVNELDPNVVLLLIDAIHFKDNWARQFDQSKSLMESFRLSDGRTTVETWMMHQTGIFNFYHYESLNVSAIELPYQSNQKLS
;
A
#
# COMPACT_ATOMS: atom_id res chain seq x y z
N GLY A 1 16.41 -4.29 11.23
CA GLY A 1 15.81 -3.33 12.18
C GLY A 1 15.54 -4.00 13.52
N SER A 2 14.71 -5.03 13.53
CA SER A 2 14.44 -5.90 14.68
C SER A 2 15.43 -7.07 14.79
N ARG A 3 15.51 -7.70 15.98
CA ARG A 3 16.28 -8.93 16.28
C ARG A 3 15.50 -9.79 17.28
N GLY A 4 15.85 -11.08 17.39
CA GLY A 4 15.24 -12.02 18.33
C GLY A 4 13.72 -12.13 18.15
N LYS A 5 12.98 -12.25 19.25
CA LYS A 5 11.53 -12.52 19.23
C LYS A 5 10.73 -11.55 18.34
N THR A 6 11.01 -10.26 18.41
CA THR A 6 10.32 -9.24 17.59
C THR A 6 10.57 -9.45 16.09
N ARG A 7 11.77 -9.92 15.70
CA ARG A 7 12.05 -10.30 14.31
C ARG A 7 11.22 -11.51 13.92
N ASP A 8 11.20 -12.53 14.77
CA ASP A 8 10.55 -13.80 14.49
C ASP A 8 9.02 -13.64 14.35
N GLU A 9 8.41 -12.82 15.22
CA GLU A 9 6.98 -12.48 15.15
C GLU A 9 6.63 -11.76 13.84
N LEU A 10 7.45 -10.80 13.39
CA LEU A 10 7.25 -10.10 12.12
C LEU A 10 7.33 -11.06 10.91
N LEU A 11 8.31 -11.96 10.90
CA LEU A 11 8.50 -12.93 9.82
C LEU A 11 7.38 -13.97 9.77
N GLN A 12 6.82 -14.33 10.92
CA GLN A 12 5.69 -15.24 11.02
C GLN A 12 4.42 -14.63 10.40
N VAL A 13 4.14 -13.35 10.68
CA VAL A 13 2.97 -12.64 10.12
C VAL A 13 3.06 -12.52 8.60
N LEU A 14 4.27 -12.30 8.06
CA LEU A 14 4.49 -12.17 6.61
C LEU A 14 4.39 -13.50 5.85
N HIS A 15 3.81 -14.54 6.46
CA HIS A 15 3.64 -15.91 5.91
C HIS A 15 4.90 -16.51 5.30
N SER A 16 6.07 -15.99 5.69
CA SER A 16 7.31 -16.67 5.45
C SER A 16 7.21 -17.94 6.31
N LYS A 17 7.15 -19.13 5.69
CA LYS A 17 7.12 -20.43 6.40
C LYS A 17 8.46 -20.71 7.11
N SER A 18 9.11 -19.66 7.62
CA SER A 18 10.55 -19.51 7.80
C SER A 18 10.90 -19.60 9.27
N SER A 19 10.60 -20.74 9.88
CA SER A 19 11.48 -21.22 10.93
C SER A 19 12.79 -21.81 10.35
N SER A 20 12.96 -21.81 9.02
CA SER A 20 14.10 -22.45 8.33
C SER A 20 14.94 -21.53 7.43
N LEU A 21 14.52 -20.28 7.14
CA LEU A 21 15.35 -19.39 6.32
C LEU A 21 16.34 -18.62 7.20
N SER A 22 17.59 -18.61 6.76
CA SER A 22 18.65 -17.78 7.31
C SER A 22 18.41 -16.29 7.02
N ASP A 23 19.05 -15.42 7.80
CA ASP A 23 18.94 -13.97 7.61
C ASP A 23 19.46 -13.52 6.24
N ASP A 24 20.44 -14.24 5.69
CA ASP A 24 20.99 -13.99 4.36
C ASP A 24 19.97 -14.33 3.26
N GLU A 25 19.25 -15.46 3.38
CA GLU A 25 18.21 -15.84 2.41
C GLU A 25 17.05 -14.84 2.42
N ILE A 26 16.63 -14.38 3.61
CA ILE A 26 15.60 -13.35 3.74
C ILE A 26 16.10 -12.04 3.11
N HIS A 27 17.36 -11.66 3.37
CA HIS A 27 17.93 -10.45 2.81
C HIS A 27 18.02 -10.51 1.29
N GLU A 28 18.46 -11.63 0.71
CA GLU A 28 18.52 -11.84 -0.73
C GLU A 28 17.12 -11.77 -1.36
N PHE A 29 16.13 -12.44 -0.74
CA PHE A 29 14.74 -12.40 -1.18
C PHE A 29 14.18 -10.97 -1.21
N LEU A 30 14.41 -10.20 -0.14
CA LEU A 30 13.99 -8.79 -0.07
C LEU A 30 14.70 -7.92 -1.12
N GLN A 31 15.97 -8.18 -1.41
CA GLN A 31 16.67 -7.48 -2.50
C GLN A 31 16.05 -7.80 -3.87
N GLN A 32 15.73 -9.06 -4.13
CA GLN A 32 15.10 -9.48 -5.38
C GLN A 32 13.70 -8.86 -5.55
N ILE A 33 12.89 -8.84 -4.49
CA ILE A 33 11.59 -8.16 -4.50
C ILE A 33 11.76 -6.67 -4.73
N GLY A 34 12.67 -6.02 -4.02
CA GLY A 34 12.93 -4.58 -4.16
C GLY A 34 13.35 -4.19 -5.58
N GLU A 35 14.16 -5.02 -6.24
CA GLU A 35 14.55 -4.81 -7.64
C GLU A 35 13.38 -4.99 -8.61
N LYS A 36 12.59 -6.07 -8.46
CA LYS A 36 11.38 -6.27 -9.28
C LYS A 36 10.38 -5.13 -9.09
N HIS A 37 10.22 -4.66 -7.84
CA HIS A 37 9.34 -3.55 -7.53
C HIS A 37 9.81 -2.25 -8.19
N ARG A 38 11.10 -1.93 -8.14
CA ARG A 38 11.67 -0.79 -8.89
C ARG A 38 11.33 -0.84 -10.37
N GLN A 39 11.55 -1.99 -11.00
CA GLN A 39 11.28 -2.18 -12.42
C GLN A 39 9.79 -2.01 -12.72
N PHE A 40 8.92 -2.56 -11.86
CA PHE A 40 7.48 -2.39 -11.96
C PHE A 40 7.08 -0.91 -11.89
N LEU A 41 7.57 -0.17 -10.88
CA LEU A 41 7.27 1.26 -10.74
C LEU A 41 7.73 2.05 -11.96
N ASP A 42 8.91 1.72 -12.49
CA ASP A 42 9.46 2.38 -13.67
C ASP A 42 8.60 2.17 -14.93
N GLN A 43 8.01 0.99 -15.08
CA GLN A 43 7.09 0.66 -16.19
C GLN A 43 5.70 1.27 -16.00
N HIS A 44 5.27 1.53 -14.76
CA HIS A 44 3.89 1.90 -14.43
C HIS A 44 3.75 3.28 -13.76
N ARG A 45 4.72 4.19 -13.95
CA ARG A 45 4.78 5.54 -13.33
C ARG A 45 3.56 6.45 -13.56
N ASN A 46 2.66 6.09 -14.47
CA ASN A 46 1.45 6.87 -14.80
C ASN A 46 0.19 6.38 -14.10
N ILE A 47 0.19 5.12 -13.62
CA ILE A 47 -0.99 4.47 -13.02
C ILE A 47 -0.72 4.04 -11.58
N TRP A 48 0.54 3.99 -11.17
CA TRP A 48 0.97 3.64 -9.83
C TRP A 48 1.77 4.79 -9.20
N HIS A 49 1.32 5.24 -8.03
CA HIS A 49 1.99 6.25 -7.23
C HIS A 49 2.09 5.75 -5.80
N GLN A 50 3.27 5.87 -5.19
CA GLN A 50 3.49 5.38 -3.84
C GLN A 50 4.44 6.28 -3.05
N ALA A 51 4.26 6.28 -1.73
CA ALA A 51 5.15 6.89 -0.78
C ALA A 51 5.55 5.84 0.27
N SER A 52 6.85 5.59 0.44
CA SER A 52 7.38 4.79 1.53
C SER A 52 8.32 5.67 2.35
N MET A 53 7.95 5.94 3.60
CA MET A 53 8.56 6.96 4.44
C MET A 53 8.83 6.41 5.84
N VAL A 54 9.98 6.76 6.40
CA VAL A 54 10.34 6.48 7.79
C VAL A 54 10.74 7.77 8.48
N TYR A 55 9.95 8.19 9.45
CA TYR A 55 10.22 9.38 10.25
C TYR A 55 10.73 8.98 11.64
N CYS A 56 11.93 9.43 11.97
CA CYS A 56 12.56 9.23 13.27
C CYS A 56 12.42 10.50 14.10
N ARG A 57 12.25 10.37 15.42
CA ARG A 57 12.23 11.53 16.31
C ARG A 57 13.59 12.25 16.28
N HIS A 58 13.58 13.58 16.30
CA HIS A 58 14.77 14.41 16.08
C HIS A 58 15.95 14.17 17.06
N ASP A 59 15.67 13.74 18.28
CA ASP A 59 16.63 13.42 19.34
C ASP A 59 17.23 12.02 19.20
N LEU A 60 16.75 11.22 18.24
CA LEU A 60 17.21 9.88 17.92
C LEU A 60 17.87 9.85 16.56
N ARG A 61 18.76 8.87 16.35
CA ARG A 61 19.41 8.63 15.06
C ARG A 61 19.14 7.20 14.63
N LEU A 62 18.69 7.05 13.39
CA LEU A 62 18.65 5.74 12.76
C LEU A 62 20.08 5.25 12.53
N ASP A 63 20.28 3.96 12.72
CA ASP A 63 21.50 3.30 12.29
C ASP A 63 21.69 3.50 10.79
N VAL A 64 22.91 3.86 10.38
CA VAL A 64 23.21 4.21 8.98
C VAL A 64 23.00 3.01 8.05
N SER A 65 23.41 1.82 8.47
CA SER A 65 23.24 0.61 7.67
C SER A 65 21.76 0.23 7.53
N PHE A 66 20.97 0.49 8.58
CA PHE A 66 19.52 0.31 8.53
C PHE A 66 18.85 1.31 7.57
N ALA A 67 19.19 2.60 7.64
CA ALA A 67 18.65 3.61 6.74
C ALA A 67 19.00 3.32 5.27
N GLN A 68 20.25 2.94 4.99
CA GLN A 68 20.67 2.52 3.65
C GLN A 68 19.91 1.30 3.14
N SER A 69 19.68 0.33 4.02
CA SER A 69 18.90 -0.88 3.73
C SER A 69 17.45 -0.51 3.36
N LEU A 70 16.83 0.41 4.09
CA LEU A 70 15.48 0.91 3.81
C LEU A 70 15.38 1.54 2.42
N THR A 71 16.31 2.43 2.08
CA THR A 71 16.33 3.07 0.77
C THR A 71 16.61 2.08 -0.36
N LYS A 72 17.57 1.16 -0.17
CA LYS A 72 17.96 0.21 -1.23
C LYS A 72 16.88 -0.86 -1.48
N MET A 73 16.24 -1.39 -0.45
CA MET A 73 15.29 -2.50 -0.61
C MET A 73 13.86 -2.03 -0.81
N PHE A 74 13.45 -0.95 -0.12
CA PHE A 74 12.06 -0.51 -0.09
C PHE A 74 11.84 0.86 -0.74
N MET A 75 12.91 1.49 -1.26
CA MET A 75 12.87 2.86 -1.80
C MET A 75 12.37 3.88 -0.76
N ALA A 76 12.47 3.52 0.52
CA ALA A 76 11.93 4.34 1.58
C ALA A 76 12.85 5.55 1.80
N GLN A 77 12.23 6.72 1.91
CA GLN A 77 12.93 7.93 2.33
C GLN A 77 12.91 8.00 3.86
N THR A 78 13.99 8.50 4.44
CA THR A 78 14.09 8.65 5.90
C THR A 78 14.25 10.12 6.27
N LYS A 79 13.56 10.57 7.32
CA LYS A 79 13.64 11.94 7.82
C LYS A 79 13.62 11.98 9.34
N GLN A 80 14.22 13.01 9.92
CA GLN A 80 14.10 13.31 11.33
C GLN A 80 13.12 14.45 11.55
N LEU A 81 12.16 14.26 12.46
CA LEU A 81 11.13 15.25 12.78
C LEU A 81 10.99 15.43 14.28
N ASN A 82 10.58 16.64 14.69
CA ASN A 82 10.32 16.93 16.09
C ASN A 82 8.85 16.67 16.43
N PHE A 83 8.56 15.46 16.92
CA PHE A 83 7.21 15.08 17.36
C PHE A 83 6.82 15.66 18.73
N LEU A 84 7.80 16.00 19.59
CA LEU A 84 7.57 16.35 20.99
C LEU A 84 7.00 17.76 21.16
N SER A 85 7.66 18.76 20.58
CA SER A 85 7.31 20.17 20.75
C SER A 85 6.79 20.84 19.48
N SER A 86 6.73 20.11 18.36
CA SER A 86 6.28 20.63 17.07
C SER A 86 5.40 19.62 16.32
N THR A 87 4.49 18.96 17.04
CA THR A 87 3.64 17.88 16.51
C THR A 87 2.84 18.32 15.27
N SER A 88 2.23 19.52 15.28
CA SER A 88 1.46 20.03 14.15
C SER A 88 2.33 20.26 12.90
N ASP A 89 3.55 20.77 13.07
CA ASP A 89 4.50 20.90 11.96
C ASP A 89 4.97 19.55 11.45
N ALA A 90 5.20 18.57 12.33
CA ALA A 90 5.55 17.22 11.92
C ALA A 90 4.42 16.59 11.09
N ILE A 91 3.15 16.71 11.52
CA ILE A 91 1.98 16.25 10.77
C ILE A 91 1.91 16.92 9.41
N ARG A 92 2.10 18.25 9.35
CA ARG A 92 2.11 18.99 8.08
C ARG A 92 3.19 18.46 7.13
N VAL A 93 4.43 18.31 7.60
CA VAL A 93 5.55 17.80 6.78
C VAL A 93 5.29 16.37 6.29
N ILE A 94 4.75 15.51 7.16
CA ILE A 94 4.38 14.13 6.80
C ILE A 94 3.37 14.12 5.65
N ASN A 95 2.29 14.90 5.77
CA ASN A 95 1.25 14.98 4.75
C ASN A 95 1.77 15.61 3.45
N GLU A 96 2.59 16.66 3.53
CA GLU A 96 3.23 17.28 2.35
C GLU A 96 4.12 16.29 1.58
N ASP A 97 4.92 15.49 2.30
CA ASP A 97 5.79 14.48 1.69
C ASP A 97 4.98 13.38 0.99
N VAL A 98 3.97 12.84 1.67
CA VAL A 98 3.12 11.77 1.12
C VAL A 98 2.31 12.29 -0.08
N CYS A 99 1.75 13.49 0.04
CA CYS A 99 1.05 14.16 -1.06
C CYS A 99 1.97 14.33 -2.27
N LYS A 100 3.20 14.80 -2.07
CA LYS A 100 4.18 14.97 -3.15
C LYS A 100 4.52 13.65 -3.84
N GLU A 101 4.89 12.62 -3.10
CA GLU A 101 5.27 11.32 -3.68
C GLU A 101 4.08 10.61 -4.36
N THR A 102 2.86 10.85 -3.88
CA THR A 102 1.63 10.34 -4.49
C THR A 102 1.04 11.26 -5.55
N LYS A 103 1.78 12.29 -6.00
CA LYS A 103 1.36 13.28 -7.02
C LYS A 103 0.03 13.98 -6.70
N GLY A 104 -0.23 14.24 -5.42
CA GLY A 104 -1.43 14.93 -4.95
C GLY A 104 -2.64 14.02 -4.73
N LEU A 105 -2.49 12.69 -4.84
CA LEU A 105 -3.62 11.77 -4.77
C LEU A 105 -3.94 11.33 -3.33
N ILE A 106 -2.98 11.45 -2.41
CA ILE A 106 -3.16 11.19 -0.98
C ILE A 106 -2.66 12.42 -0.21
N GLU A 107 -3.58 13.31 0.15
CA GLU A 107 -3.24 14.60 0.76
C GLU A 107 -3.08 14.56 2.28
N ASN A 108 -3.94 13.82 2.98
CA ASN A 108 -4.00 13.79 4.44
C ASN A 108 -4.00 12.36 4.94
N ILE A 109 -2.81 11.83 5.21
CA ILE A 109 -2.65 10.46 5.72
C ILE A 109 -2.61 10.39 7.24
N VAL A 110 -2.14 11.47 7.90
CA VAL A 110 -2.07 11.58 9.36
C VAL A 110 -2.83 12.83 9.80
N ASN A 111 -3.81 12.67 10.68
CA ASN A 111 -4.56 13.77 11.28
C ASN A 111 -4.08 14.09 12.70
N GLU A 112 -3.64 13.07 13.43
CA GLU A 112 -3.17 13.16 14.80
C GLU A 112 -1.90 12.32 14.96
N LEU A 113 -0.99 12.79 15.81
CA LEU A 113 0.27 12.11 16.09
C LEU A 113 0.55 12.20 17.59
N ASP A 114 0.77 11.06 18.25
CA ASP A 114 1.23 11.04 19.64
C ASP A 114 2.65 11.62 19.71
N PRO A 115 2.89 12.69 20.50
CA PRO A 115 4.21 13.30 20.65
C PRO A 115 5.30 12.33 21.14
N ASN A 116 4.92 11.23 21.81
CA ASN A 116 5.85 10.24 22.34
C ASN A 116 6.38 9.25 21.30
N VAL A 117 5.81 9.22 20.09
CA VAL A 117 6.27 8.35 18.99
C VAL A 117 7.77 8.57 18.75
N VAL A 118 8.53 7.49 18.65
CA VAL A 118 9.98 7.53 18.38
C VAL A 118 10.31 7.25 16.92
N LEU A 119 9.46 6.47 16.25
CA LEU A 119 9.62 6.03 14.88
C LEU A 119 8.23 5.84 14.26
N LEU A 120 8.01 6.45 13.11
CA LEU A 120 6.77 6.35 12.34
C LEU A 120 7.10 5.81 10.95
N LEU A 121 6.41 4.73 10.55
CA LEU A 121 6.54 4.12 9.23
C LEU A 121 5.24 4.38 8.48
N ILE A 122 5.34 4.96 7.28
CA ILE A 122 4.20 5.24 6.41
C ILE A 122 4.45 4.57 5.07
N ASP A 123 3.50 3.76 4.65
CA ASP A 123 3.40 3.23 3.29
C ASP A 123 2.04 3.62 2.72
N ALA A 124 2.04 4.30 1.57
CA ALA A 124 0.85 4.83 0.93
C ALA A 124 0.90 4.50 -0.55
N ILE A 125 -0.16 3.88 -1.07
CA ILE A 125 -0.24 3.44 -2.47
C ILE A 125 -1.53 3.98 -3.07
N HIS A 126 -1.42 4.63 -4.21
CA HIS A 126 -2.52 4.96 -5.09
C HIS A 126 -2.32 4.28 -6.44
N PHE A 127 -3.27 3.43 -6.81
CA PHE A 127 -3.30 2.76 -8.10
C PHE A 127 -4.59 3.13 -8.85
N LYS A 128 -4.44 3.58 -10.10
CA LYS A 128 -5.56 3.85 -11.00
C LYS A 128 -5.15 3.56 -12.43
N ASP A 129 -5.70 2.49 -12.99
CA ASP A 129 -5.59 2.15 -14.40
C ASP A 129 -6.98 2.00 -15.01
N ASN A 130 -7.03 1.99 -16.33
CA ASN A 130 -8.24 1.70 -17.07
C ASN A 130 -8.50 0.19 -17.08
N TRP A 131 -9.77 -0.22 -17.11
CA TRP A 131 -10.10 -1.59 -17.49
C TRP A 131 -9.68 -1.85 -18.95
N ALA A 132 -9.20 -3.06 -19.26
CA ALA A 132 -8.91 -3.47 -20.63
C ALA A 132 -10.17 -3.47 -21.51
N ARG A 133 -11.32 -3.78 -20.89
CA ARG A 133 -12.66 -3.57 -21.45
C ARG A 133 -13.41 -2.58 -20.57
N GLN A 134 -13.40 -1.31 -20.96
CA GLN A 134 -13.99 -0.23 -20.18
C GLN A 134 -15.52 -0.30 -20.19
N PHE A 135 -16.11 0.12 -19.08
CA PHE A 135 -17.54 0.31 -18.97
C PHE A 135 -17.95 1.58 -19.75
N ASP A 136 -19.10 1.51 -20.39
CA ASP A 136 -19.72 2.68 -21.01
C ASP A 136 -20.36 3.54 -19.92
N GLN A 137 -19.84 4.75 -19.72
CA GLN A 137 -20.33 5.68 -18.69
C GLN A 137 -21.81 6.01 -18.84
N SER A 138 -22.37 5.97 -20.06
CA SER A 138 -23.79 6.22 -20.30
C SER A 138 -24.70 5.11 -19.77
N LYS A 139 -24.12 3.94 -19.46
CA LYS A 139 -24.82 2.79 -18.87
C LYS A 139 -24.67 2.71 -17.36
N SER A 140 -23.97 3.66 -16.74
CA SER A 140 -23.94 3.77 -15.28
C SER A 140 -25.25 4.34 -14.78
N LEU A 141 -25.88 3.68 -13.82
CA LEU A 141 -27.20 4.04 -13.28
C LEU A 141 -27.14 4.10 -11.76
N MET A 142 -27.96 4.95 -11.15
CA MET A 142 -28.16 4.95 -9.71
C MET A 142 -28.97 3.72 -9.30
N GLU A 143 -28.37 2.84 -8.51
CA GLU A 143 -29.00 1.60 -8.05
C GLU A 143 -28.74 1.34 -6.57
N SER A 144 -29.57 0.47 -5.99
CA SER A 144 -29.50 0.07 -4.59
C SER A 144 -28.31 -0.86 -4.31
N PHE A 145 -27.46 -0.49 -3.35
CA PHE A 145 -26.38 -1.31 -2.80
C PHE A 145 -26.67 -1.65 -1.33
N ARG A 146 -26.65 -2.94 -1.00
CA ARG A 146 -26.90 -3.43 0.36
C ARG A 146 -25.60 -3.47 1.16
N LEU A 147 -25.59 -2.80 2.31
CA LEU A 147 -24.42 -2.77 3.18
C LEU A 147 -24.23 -4.10 3.91
N SER A 148 -23.04 -4.28 4.51
CA SER A 148 -22.64 -5.50 5.21
C SER A 148 -23.51 -5.83 6.42
N ASP A 149 -24.20 -4.86 7.00
CA ASP A 149 -25.19 -5.08 8.07
C ASP A 149 -26.43 -5.85 7.61
N GLY A 150 -26.57 -6.04 6.29
CA GLY A 150 -27.65 -6.77 5.66
C GLY A 150 -29.02 -6.08 5.78
N ARG A 151 -29.13 -4.85 6.25
CA ARG A 151 -30.43 -4.17 6.41
C ARG A 151 -30.44 -2.80 5.76
N THR A 152 -29.30 -2.12 5.77
CA THR A 152 -29.17 -0.80 5.20
C THR A 152 -28.94 -0.91 3.70
N THR A 153 -29.70 -0.13 2.95
CA THR A 153 -29.55 0.03 1.49
C THR A 153 -29.24 1.48 1.20
N VAL A 154 -28.23 1.72 0.38
CA VAL A 154 -27.84 3.05 -0.10
C VAL A 154 -27.93 3.07 -1.62
N GLU A 155 -28.14 4.24 -2.23
CA GLU A 155 -28.03 4.36 -3.68
C GLU A 155 -26.57 4.66 -4.07
N THR A 156 -26.10 4.05 -5.15
CA THR A 156 -24.76 4.26 -5.70
C THR A 156 -24.77 4.18 -7.21
N TRP A 157 -23.80 4.78 -7.88
CA TRP A 157 -23.58 4.60 -9.31
C TRP A 157 -23.08 3.18 -9.59
N MET A 158 -23.97 2.33 -10.09
CA MET A 158 -23.66 0.99 -10.55
C MET A 158 -23.22 1.02 -12.01
N MET A 159 -22.11 0.35 -12.34
CA MET A 159 -21.61 0.26 -13.72
C MET A 159 -22.14 -1.01 -14.40
N HIS A 160 -22.58 -0.91 -15.66
CA HIS A 160 -23.14 -2.03 -16.41
C HIS A 160 -22.39 -2.30 -17.70
N GLN A 161 -22.12 -3.57 -17.97
CA GLN A 161 -21.66 -4.05 -19.28
C GLN A 161 -22.12 -5.49 -19.51
N THR A 162 -22.20 -5.89 -20.78
CA THR A 162 -22.50 -7.27 -21.19
C THR A 162 -21.39 -7.75 -22.08
N GLY A 163 -20.86 -8.95 -21.80
CA GLY A 163 -19.73 -9.51 -22.53
C GLY A 163 -19.34 -10.89 -21.99
N ILE A 164 -18.30 -11.46 -22.59
CA ILE A 164 -17.71 -12.72 -22.15
C ILE A 164 -16.62 -12.41 -21.12
N PHE A 165 -16.79 -12.92 -19.90
CA PHE A 165 -15.85 -12.74 -18.79
C PHE A 165 -15.45 -14.09 -18.22
N ASN A 166 -14.25 -14.17 -17.64
CA ASN A 166 -13.91 -15.29 -16.77
C ASN A 166 -14.73 -15.13 -15.49
N PHE A 167 -15.68 -16.03 -15.30
CA PHE A 167 -16.61 -16.04 -14.18
C PHE A 167 -16.60 -17.43 -13.55
N TYR A 168 -16.66 -17.47 -12.23
CA TYR A 168 -16.74 -18.72 -11.49
C TYR A 168 -17.69 -18.56 -10.30
N HIS A 169 -18.52 -19.57 -10.06
CA HIS A 169 -19.36 -19.64 -8.86
C HIS A 169 -18.86 -20.77 -7.96
N TYR A 170 -18.44 -20.40 -6.75
CA TYR A 170 -17.94 -21.31 -5.73
C TYR A 170 -19.09 -21.73 -4.81
N GLU A 171 -19.74 -22.83 -5.16
CA GLU A 171 -21.00 -23.30 -4.54
C GLU A 171 -20.89 -23.46 -3.02
N SER A 172 -19.81 -24.06 -2.51
CA SER A 172 -19.69 -24.34 -1.07
C SER A 172 -19.54 -23.09 -0.20
N LEU A 173 -19.18 -21.94 -0.79
CA LEU A 173 -19.17 -20.64 -0.11
C LEU A 173 -20.33 -19.75 -0.56
N ASN A 174 -21.11 -20.16 -1.56
CA ASN A 174 -22.12 -19.34 -2.23
C ASN A 174 -21.55 -17.97 -2.68
N VAL A 175 -20.36 -17.99 -3.30
CA VAL A 175 -19.65 -16.79 -3.76
C VAL A 175 -19.44 -16.85 -5.27
N SER A 176 -19.64 -15.72 -5.94
CA SER A 176 -19.31 -15.56 -7.36
C SER A 176 -18.08 -14.68 -7.53
N ALA A 177 -17.18 -15.07 -8.43
CA ALA A 177 -15.97 -14.35 -8.78
C ALA A 177 -15.97 -14.01 -10.28
N ILE A 178 -15.49 -12.82 -10.63
CA ILE A 178 -15.32 -12.34 -11.99
C ILE A 178 -13.93 -11.72 -12.17
N GLU A 179 -13.24 -12.04 -13.27
CA GLU A 179 -11.97 -11.40 -13.64
C GLU A 179 -12.20 -10.23 -14.57
N LEU A 180 -11.76 -9.03 -14.16
CA LEU A 180 -11.76 -7.82 -14.96
C LEU A 180 -10.31 -7.33 -15.11
N PRO A 181 -9.63 -7.59 -16.24
CA PRO A 181 -8.25 -7.18 -16.42
C PRO A 181 -8.13 -5.66 -16.62
N TYR A 182 -7.07 -5.07 -16.08
CA TYR A 182 -6.68 -3.69 -16.39
C TYR A 182 -5.97 -3.61 -17.75
N GLN A 183 -5.92 -2.42 -18.35
CA GLN A 183 -5.32 -2.16 -19.66
C GLN A 183 -3.82 -2.45 -19.66
N SER A 184 -3.13 -2.18 -18.56
CA SER A 184 -1.73 -2.60 -18.35
C SER A 184 -1.54 -4.13 -18.27
N ASN A 185 -2.61 -4.91 -18.36
CA ASN A 185 -2.66 -6.35 -18.17
C ASN A 185 -2.10 -6.79 -16.80
N GLN A 186 -2.18 -5.89 -15.82
CA GLN A 186 -1.79 -6.19 -14.45
C GLN A 186 -2.79 -7.14 -13.81
N LYS A 187 -2.27 -8.26 -13.32
CA LYS A 187 -2.95 -9.10 -12.34
C LYS A 187 -2.41 -8.72 -10.97
N LEU A 188 -3.26 -8.10 -10.15
CA LEU A 188 -3.01 -7.92 -8.72
C LEU A 188 -3.42 -9.22 -8.03
N SER A 189 -2.62 -10.27 -8.19
CA SER A 189 -2.84 -11.59 -7.57
C SER A 189 -1.54 -12.15 -7.05
#